data_AF-D3Z6I1-F1
#
_entry.id   AF-D3Z6I1-F1
#
_cell.length_a   1.000
_cell.length_b   1.000
_cell.length_c   1.000
_cell.angle_alpha   90.00
_cell.angle_beta   90.00
_cell.angle_gamma   90.00
#
_symmetry.space_group_name_H-M   'P 1'
#
loop_
_entity.id
_entity.type
_entity.pdbx_description
1 polymer ?
#
loop_
_entity_poly.entity_id
_entity_poly.type
_entity_poly.pdbx_seq_one_letter_code
_entity_poly.pdbx_strand_id
1 'polypeptide(L)'
;MPYKQKQALTEETGMKCLLSLMVNFITLSAAFPPDRKDKNEENNQLAQAYLNQFYSLEIEGSHFVQSKNRSLFDGKLREMQAFFGLTVTGKLDSDTLAIMKVPRCGVPDVGQYGYTLPGWRKYSLTYRIMNYTPDMTPADVDEAIQKALQVWSKVTPLTFTRISKGVADIMIAFRTGVHGWCPRHFDGPLGVLGHAFPPGLGLGGDTHFDEDETWIAKDGEGFNLFLVAAHEFGHSLGLSHSNDQTALMFPNYISLDPSKYPLSQDDIDGIQSIYGSPPKVTTKPSGNSEPHACDPTLTFDAITTFRREVMFFKGRHLWRVYSDIAGAEFEFIDSFWPSLPADLQAAYESPRDELLVFKDENFWVIRGYSVLPGYPKSIHTLGFPRRVKKIDAAVCDHDTRKTFFFVGIWCWRYDEMAQAMDRGFPQRIIKCFPGIRLRVDAVFQHNGFLYFFHGSRQFEYDMKAKNITQVIKTNSWFLCNEPLNASFNVSVKGKANSIGTVILHHKRLSLLTFSIVHVLTKTYN
;
A
#
# COMPACT_ATOMS: atom_id res chain seq x y z
N MET A 1 -22.02 99.10 -19.62
CA MET A 1 -21.60 99.58 -20.96
C MET A 1 -20.67 98.53 -21.59
N PRO A 2 -20.60 98.41 -22.93
CA PRO A 2 -21.26 97.26 -23.57
C PRO A 2 -20.39 96.22 -24.31
N TYR A 3 -21.05 95.10 -24.66
CA TYR A 3 -20.77 94.14 -25.76
C TYR A 3 -19.62 93.12 -25.53
N LYS A 4 -19.87 91.79 -25.64
CA LYS A 4 -20.10 90.92 -26.83
C LYS A 4 -18.80 90.70 -27.64
N GLN A 5 -18.44 89.52 -28.17
CA GLN A 5 -18.95 88.11 -28.11
C GLN A 5 -17.72 87.20 -28.46
N LYS A 6 -17.67 85.85 -28.51
CA LYS A 6 -18.58 84.68 -28.60
C LYS A 6 -18.10 83.59 -27.58
N GLN A 7 -18.88 82.60 -27.12
CA GLN A 7 -19.35 81.33 -27.76
C GLN A 7 -18.26 80.48 -28.45
N ALA A 8 -18.14 79.16 -28.21
CA ALA A 8 -18.76 78.28 -27.20
C ALA A 8 -18.00 76.92 -27.13
N LEU A 9 -18.24 76.15 -26.04
CA LEU A 9 -18.31 74.68 -25.87
C LEU A 9 -17.49 73.71 -26.78
N THR A 10 -16.99 72.55 -26.30
CA THR A 10 -17.36 71.72 -25.13
C THR A 10 -16.15 71.06 -24.44
N GLU A 11 -16.34 70.68 -23.16
CA GLU A 11 -15.89 69.46 -22.43
C GLU A 11 -14.49 68.82 -22.67
N GLU A 12 -13.75 68.39 -21.64
CA GLU A 12 -13.84 68.65 -20.19
C GLU A 12 -12.46 68.39 -19.54
N THR A 13 -12.13 69.03 -18.41
CA THR A 13 -10.81 68.91 -17.76
C THR A 13 -10.88 68.73 -16.25
N GLY A 14 -10.15 67.72 -15.73
CA GLY A 14 -9.62 67.70 -14.36
C GLY A 14 -8.10 67.83 -14.44
N MET A 15 -7.45 68.91 -13.99
CA MET A 15 -7.21 69.28 -12.58
C MET A 15 -6.41 68.20 -11.82
N LYS A 16 -5.22 68.46 -11.26
CA LYS A 16 -4.53 69.74 -10.96
C LYS A 16 -2.99 69.61 -10.90
N CYS A 17 -2.32 70.73 -11.17
CA CYS A 17 -1.08 71.25 -10.56
C CYS A 17 0.01 70.29 -10.03
N LEU A 18 1.21 70.35 -10.63
CA LEU A 18 2.49 70.80 -10.03
C LEU A 18 3.60 70.58 -11.09
N LEU A 19 4.08 71.63 -11.77
CA LEU A 19 5.27 72.44 -11.44
C LEU A 19 6.61 71.68 -11.46
N SER A 20 7.48 72.08 -12.39
CA SER A 20 8.81 71.50 -12.61
C SER A 20 9.82 71.97 -11.56
N LEU A 21 10.47 71.01 -10.89
CA LEU A 21 11.74 71.11 -10.15
C LEU A 21 12.19 69.67 -9.76
N MET A 22 13.43 69.50 -9.31
CA MET A 22 14.22 68.24 -9.30
C MET A 22 14.73 67.90 -10.72
N VAL A 23 15.99 68.19 -11.12
CA VAL A 23 17.29 68.19 -10.40
C VAL A 23 17.66 66.79 -9.90
N ASN A 24 18.85 66.32 -10.31
CA ASN A 24 19.33 64.95 -10.11
C ASN A 24 19.29 64.51 -8.64
N PHE A 25 18.60 63.39 -8.37
CA PHE A 25 18.79 62.61 -7.15
C PHE A 25 18.95 61.13 -7.48
N ILE A 26 19.84 60.47 -6.74
CA ILE A 26 20.20 59.06 -6.92
C ILE A 26 19.13 58.19 -6.25
N THR A 27 18.46 57.34 -7.02
CA THR A 27 17.66 56.23 -6.48
C THR A 27 18.39 54.92 -6.71
N LEU A 28 19.00 54.35 -5.66
CA LEU A 28 19.37 52.95 -5.67
C LEU A 28 18.07 52.11 -5.70
N SER A 29 17.73 51.57 -6.86
CA SER A 29 16.72 50.52 -6.99
C SER A 29 17.24 49.21 -6.39
N ALA A 30 17.35 49.17 -5.06
CA ALA A 30 17.65 47.95 -4.32
C ALA A 30 16.47 46.98 -4.50
N ALA A 31 16.60 46.07 -5.46
CA ALA A 31 15.66 44.98 -5.66
C ALA A 31 15.68 44.06 -4.43
N PHE A 32 14.77 44.30 -3.49
CA PHE A 32 14.54 43.39 -2.39
C PHE A 32 14.16 42.02 -2.96
N PRO A 33 14.86 40.93 -2.59
CA PRO A 33 14.37 39.59 -2.88
C PRO A 33 12.99 39.43 -2.22
N PRO A 34 12.01 38.77 -2.88
CA PRO A 34 10.72 38.49 -2.24
C PRO A 34 10.95 37.75 -0.93
N ASP A 35 10.34 38.20 0.18
CA ASP A 35 10.79 37.83 1.52
C ASP A 35 10.75 36.31 1.71
N ARG A 36 11.92 35.75 2.06
CA ARG A 36 12.11 34.33 2.31
C ARG A 36 11.28 33.81 3.49
N LYS A 37 10.77 34.70 4.35
CA LYS A 37 9.79 34.37 5.39
C LYS A 37 8.42 34.00 4.82
N ASP A 38 7.95 34.76 3.84
CA ASP A 38 6.58 34.67 3.30
C ASP A 38 6.37 33.28 2.69
N LYS A 39 7.28 32.91 1.78
CA LYS A 39 7.33 31.58 1.16
C LYS A 39 7.50 30.43 2.15
N ASN A 40 8.12 30.64 3.30
CA ASN A 40 8.22 29.59 4.32
C ASN A 40 6.88 29.39 5.03
N GLU A 41 6.12 30.47 5.26
CA GLU A 41 4.81 30.40 5.89
C GLU A 41 3.75 29.80 4.95
N GLU A 42 3.72 30.22 3.67
CA GLU A 42 2.89 29.57 2.62
C GLU A 42 3.12 28.06 2.55
N ASN A 43 4.40 27.63 2.49
CA ASN A 43 4.76 26.23 2.41
C ASN A 43 4.39 25.47 3.70
N ASN A 44 4.53 26.07 4.89
CA ASN A 44 4.08 25.46 6.15
C ASN A 44 2.56 25.25 6.17
N GLN A 45 1.80 26.25 5.72
CA GLN A 45 0.33 26.18 5.68
C GLN A 45 -0.16 25.13 4.68
N LEU A 46 0.43 25.06 3.49
CA LEU A 46 0.20 23.98 2.53
C LEU A 46 0.48 22.60 3.13
N ALA A 47 1.65 22.41 3.74
CA ALA A 47 2.02 21.14 4.35
C ALA A 47 1.09 20.75 5.51
N GLN A 48 0.61 21.73 6.28
CA GLN A 48 -0.38 21.50 7.33
C GLN A 48 -1.75 21.11 6.77
N ALA A 49 -2.22 21.77 5.69
CA ALA A 49 -3.45 21.38 5.00
C ALA A 49 -3.35 19.95 4.44
N TYR A 50 -2.28 19.65 3.70
CA TYR A 50 -2.01 18.34 3.09
C TYR A 50 -1.97 17.21 4.14
N LEU A 51 -1.26 17.41 5.25
CA LEU A 51 -1.19 16.40 6.32
C LEU A 51 -2.49 16.30 7.15
N ASN A 52 -3.27 17.38 7.25
CA ASN A 52 -4.61 17.31 7.85
C ASN A 52 -5.56 16.50 6.96
N GLN A 53 -5.53 16.70 5.65
CA GLN A 53 -6.45 16.09 4.68
C GLN A 53 -6.11 14.63 4.39
N PHE A 54 -4.87 14.33 4.02
CA PHE A 54 -4.48 13.00 3.54
C PHE A 54 -3.88 12.08 4.60
N TYR A 55 -3.40 12.65 5.72
CA TYR A 55 -2.65 11.90 6.75
C TYR A 55 -3.29 11.90 8.14
N SER A 56 -4.37 12.63 8.39
CA SER A 56 -5.09 12.51 9.67
C SER A 56 -6.02 11.30 9.68
N LEU A 57 -6.25 10.74 10.87
CA LEU A 57 -7.29 9.74 11.03
C LEU A 57 -8.63 10.46 11.14
N GLU A 58 -9.59 10.12 10.28
CA GLU A 58 -11.00 10.50 10.39
C GLU A 58 -11.58 9.91 11.70
N ILE A 59 -11.35 10.61 12.82
CA ILE A 59 -12.02 10.38 14.11
C ILE A 59 -13.07 11.47 14.27
N GLU A 60 -14.32 11.00 14.37
CA GLU A 60 -15.56 11.77 14.37
C GLU A 60 -15.51 13.07 15.19
N GLY A 61 -15.94 14.17 14.57
CA GLY A 61 -16.30 15.41 15.28
C GLY A 61 -15.18 16.42 15.59
N SER A 62 -13.91 16.14 15.27
CA SER A 62 -12.78 17.04 15.62
C SER A 62 -12.39 18.07 14.55
N HIS A 63 -13.35 18.86 14.06
CA HIS A 63 -13.01 20.12 13.39
C HIS A 63 -12.14 21.00 14.31
N PHE A 64 -11.08 21.61 13.77
CA PHE A 64 -10.18 22.54 14.47
C PHE A 64 -9.45 22.02 15.72
N VAL A 65 -8.74 20.89 15.61
CA VAL A 65 -7.53 20.72 16.45
C VAL A 65 -6.38 21.50 15.83
N GLN A 66 -6.25 22.79 16.16
CA GLN A 66 -5.04 23.59 15.89
C GLN A 66 -3.87 23.10 16.77
N SER A 67 -3.39 21.89 16.48
CA SER A 67 -2.32 21.23 17.23
C SER A 67 -0.98 21.92 16.98
N LYS A 68 -0.61 22.83 17.88
CA LYS A 68 0.76 23.35 17.99
C LYS A 68 1.79 22.27 18.37
N ASN A 69 1.40 20.99 18.49
CA ASN A 69 2.31 19.90 18.81
C ASN A 69 3.12 19.50 17.57
N ARG A 70 4.27 20.17 17.41
CA ARG A 70 5.27 19.92 16.37
C ARG A 70 5.65 18.43 16.21
N SER A 71 5.69 17.64 17.29
CA SER A 71 6.04 16.22 17.18
C SER A 71 5.01 15.38 16.42
N LEU A 72 3.75 15.82 16.40
CA LEU A 72 2.69 15.17 15.62
C LEU A 72 2.79 15.55 14.14
N PHE A 73 3.08 16.82 13.84
CA PHE A 73 3.37 17.29 12.48
C PHE A 73 4.61 16.59 11.90
N ASP A 74 5.75 16.62 12.60
CA ASP A 74 6.99 15.97 12.18
C ASP A 74 6.79 14.44 12.00
N GLY A 75 5.93 13.81 12.82
CA GLY A 75 5.57 12.40 12.70
C GLY A 75 4.70 12.09 11.47
N LYS A 76 3.73 12.95 11.15
CA LYS A 76 2.90 12.82 9.93
C LYS A 76 3.67 13.15 8.66
N LEU A 77 4.59 14.10 8.70
CA LEU A 77 5.49 14.40 7.59
C LEU A 77 6.41 13.21 7.26
N ARG A 78 6.92 12.49 8.27
CA ARG A 78 7.65 11.22 8.08
C ARG A 78 6.79 10.11 7.49
N GLU A 79 5.52 10.03 7.90
CA GLU A 79 4.56 9.05 7.37
C GLU A 79 4.27 9.29 5.89
N MET A 80 4.11 10.55 5.49
CA MET A 80 3.96 10.97 4.10
C MET A 80 5.22 10.72 3.27
N GLN A 81 6.40 11.12 3.78
CA GLN A 81 7.67 10.86 3.08
C GLN A 81 7.91 9.36 2.85
N ALA A 82 7.61 8.52 3.85
CA ALA A 82 7.74 7.07 3.74
C ALA A 82 6.72 6.44 2.76
N PHE A 83 5.52 7.04 2.62
CA PHE A 83 4.54 6.61 1.62
C PHE A 83 5.02 6.91 0.20
N PHE A 84 5.47 8.14 -0.06
CA PHE A 84 5.88 8.58 -1.40
C PHE A 84 7.28 8.11 -1.84
N GLY A 85 7.99 7.33 -1.00
CA GLY A 85 9.35 6.85 -1.29
C GLY A 85 10.44 7.91 -1.13
N LEU A 86 10.13 9.04 -0.48
CA LEU A 86 11.06 10.13 -0.21
C LEU A 86 12.05 9.79 0.92
N THR A 87 13.12 10.57 1.03
CA THR A 87 14.00 10.51 2.20
C THR A 87 13.20 10.94 3.44
N VAL A 88 13.12 10.06 4.46
CA VAL A 88 12.29 10.27 5.66
C VAL A 88 12.95 11.24 6.65
N THR A 89 13.12 12.50 6.22
CA THR A 89 13.79 13.57 6.97
C THR A 89 12.96 14.06 8.15
N GLY A 90 11.63 14.01 8.05
CA GLY A 90 10.68 14.73 8.92
C GLY A 90 10.89 16.24 8.88
N LYS A 91 11.27 16.76 7.71
CA LYS A 91 11.48 18.18 7.43
C LYS A 91 10.80 18.52 6.11
N LEU A 92 10.36 19.76 5.98
CA LEU A 92 9.71 20.24 4.77
C LEU A 92 10.78 20.67 3.76
N ASP A 93 11.40 19.68 3.12
CA ASP A 93 12.40 19.85 2.06
C ASP A 93 11.77 20.05 0.68
N SER A 94 12.59 20.39 -0.32
CA SER A 94 12.16 20.71 -1.69
C SER A 94 11.33 19.61 -2.33
N ASP A 95 11.71 18.36 -2.09
CA ASP A 95 11.20 17.20 -2.78
C ASP A 95 9.85 16.80 -2.18
N THR A 96 9.75 16.88 -0.84
CA THR A 96 8.47 16.80 -0.11
C THR A 96 7.50 17.89 -0.57
N LEU A 97 7.97 19.14 -0.73
CA LEU A 97 7.15 20.24 -1.22
C LEU A 97 6.74 20.12 -2.69
N ALA A 98 7.55 19.47 -3.53
CA ALA A 98 7.18 19.18 -4.92
C ALA A 98 6.05 18.16 -4.97
N ILE A 99 6.17 17.05 -4.24
CA ILE A 99 5.14 16.00 -4.15
C ILE A 99 3.82 16.54 -3.56
N MET A 100 3.87 17.46 -2.58
CA MET A 100 2.69 18.12 -2.01
C MET A 100 1.97 19.10 -2.96
N LYS A 101 2.55 19.40 -4.14
CA LYS A 101 2.00 20.34 -5.14
C LYS A 101 1.60 19.68 -6.45
N VAL A 102 1.68 18.35 -6.54
CA VAL A 102 1.14 17.60 -7.69
C VAL A 102 -0.36 17.37 -7.45
N PRO A 103 -1.24 17.68 -8.42
CA PRO A 103 -2.66 17.33 -8.34
C PRO A 103 -2.87 15.85 -8.09
N ARG A 104 -3.88 15.48 -7.30
CA ARG A 104 -4.03 14.14 -6.74
C ARG A 104 -5.47 13.75 -6.44
N CYS A 105 -5.69 12.49 -6.09
CA CYS A 105 -6.96 12.03 -5.51
C CYS A 105 -7.17 12.61 -4.10
N GLY A 106 -8.43 12.95 -3.80
CA GLY A 106 -8.95 13.50 -2.54
C GLY A 106 -9.06 12.50 -1.40
N VAL A 107 -8.81 11.22 -1.66
CA VAL A 107 -8.86 10.14 -0.68
C VAL A 107 -7.63 10.16 0.25
N PRO A 108 -7.75 9.90 1.56
CA PRO A 108 -6.60 9.83 2.45
C PRO A 108 -5.68 8.63 2.19
N ASP A 109 -4.36 8.84 2.31
CA ASP A 109 -3.32 7.82 2.10
C ASP A 109 -3.23 6.81 3.27
N VAL A 110 -3.98 7.06 4.36
CA VAL A 110 -3.91 6.30 5.61
C VAL A 110 -5.28 6.11 6.25
N GLY A 111 -5.33 5.38 7.37
CA GLY A 111 -6.56 5.20 8.15
C GLY A 111 -7.43 4.08 7.60
N GLN A 112 -8.68 4.38 7.25
CA GLN A 112 -9.59 3.41 6.62
C GLN A 112 -9.29 3.24 5.11
N TYR A 113 -8.61 4.20 4.49
CA TYR A 113 -8.29 4.27 3.06
C TYR A 113 -6.82 3.97 2.74
N GLY A 114 -6.06 3.48 3.73
CA GLY A 114 -4.71 2.95 3.54
C GLY A 114 -4.66 1.42 3.42
N TYR A 115 -5.79 0.77 3.14
CA TYR A 115 -5.93 -0.69 3.08
C TYR A 115 -7.10 -1.14 2.21
N THR A 116 -6.88 -2.14 1.36
CA THR A 116 -7.93 -2.81 0.61
C THR A 116 -9.11 -3.22 1.50
N LEU A 117 -10.28 -2.64 1.25
CA LEU A 117 -11.50 -2.83 2.02
C LEU A 117 -12.32 -4.03 1.49
N PRO A 118 -13.27 -4.56 2.29
CA PRO A 118 -14.18 -5.60 1.82
C PRO A 118 -14.98 -5.10 0.60
N GLY A 119 -14.86 -5.81 -0.51
CA GLY A 119 -15.54 -5.48 -1.75
C GLY A 119 -17.06 -5.61 -1.71
N TRP A 120 -17.68 -5.22 -2.82
CA TRP A 120 -19.10 -5.46 -3.06
C TRP A 120 -19.45 -6.94 -2.93
N ARG A 121 -20.57 -7.24 -2.24
CA ARG A 121 -21.08 -8.61 -2.04
C ARG A 121 -21.69 -9.24 -3.30
N LYS A 122 -21.58 -8.57 -4.46
CA LYS A 122 -22.15 -8.98 -5.75
C LYS A 122 -21.20 -8.56 -6.86
N TYR A 123 -21.13 -9.37 -7.92
CA TYR A 123 -20.27 -9.10 -9.07
C TYR A 123 -20.91 -8.24 -10.17
N SER A 124 -22.24 -8.14 -10.18
CA SER A 124 -22.97 -7.25 -11.10
C SER A 124 -23.35 -5.96 -10.41
N LEU A 125 -22.65 -4.90 -10.77
CA LEU A 125 -22.78 -3.55 -10.23
C LEU A 125 -23.50 -2.64 -11.22
N THR A 126 -24.23 -1.67 -10.70
CA THR A 126 -24.90 -0.64 -11.49
C THR A 126 -24.22 0.71 -11.28
N TYR A 127 -24.14 1.52 -12.34
CA TYR A 127 -23.62 2.88 -12.25
C TYR A 127 -24.56 3.89 -12.91
N ARG A 128 -24.53 5.15 -12.44
CA ARG A 128 -25.36 6.24 -12.99
C ARG A 128 -24.63 7.58 -12.93
N ILE A 129 -24.39 8.14 -14.11
CA ILE A 129 -23.94 9.53 -14.28
C ILE A 129 -25.13 10.46 -13.96
N MET A 130 -24.92 11.41 -13.05
CA MET A 130 -25.94 12.34 -12.56
C MET A 130 -25.99 13.65 -13.37
N ASN A 131 -24.82 14.14 -13.77
CA ASN A 131 -24.59 15.35 -14.56
C ASN A 131 -23.27 15.17 -15.33
N TYR A 132 -23.00 16.10 -16.24
CA TYR A 132 -21.86 16.10 -17.14
C TYR A 132 -21.12 17.43 -17.00
N THR A 133 -19.79 17.37 -17.05
CA THR A 133 -18.94 18.55 -17.21
C THR A 133 -19.23 19.26 -18.54
N PRO A 134 -19.14 20.61 -18.62
CA PRO A 134 -19.32 21.35 -19.87
C PRO A 134 -18.12 21.22 -20.84
N ASP A 135 -16.95 20.80 -20.37
CA ASP A 135 -15.69 20.78 -21.14
C ASP A 135 -15.66 19.69 -22.23
N MET A 136 -16.41 18.61 -22.01
CA MET A 136 -16.43 17.42 -22.86
C MET A 136 -17.84 17.18 -23.40
N THR A 137 -17.97 16.56 -24.57
CA THR A 137 -19.31 16.15 -25.01
C THR A 137 -19.84 15.03 -24.11
N PRO A 138 -21.16 14.92 -23.88
CA PRO A 138 -21.72 13.81 -23.10
C PRO A 138 -21.37 12.43 -23.64
N ALA A 139 -21.05 12.31 -24.94
CA ALA A 139 -20.57 11.08 -25.56
C ALA A 139 -19.12 10.75 -25.16
N ASP A 140 -18.22 11.74 -25.14
CA ASP A 140 -16.83 11.53 -24.69
C ASP A 140 -16.78 11.18 -23.19
N VAL A 141 -17.63 11.80 -22.37
CA VAL A 141 -17.79 11.46 -20.95
C VAL A 141 -18.33 10.04 -20.78
N ASP A 142 -19.39 9.67 -21.50
CA ASP A 142 -19.95 8.31 -21.48
C ASP A 142 -18.91 7.26 -21.90
N GLU A 143 -18.07 7.57 -22.90
CA GLU A 143 -16.98 6.70 -23.36
C GLU A 143 -15.85 6.60 -22.33
N ALA A 144 -15.42 7.71 -21.72
CA ALA A 144 -14.38 7.74 -20.69
C ALA A 144 -14.78 6.92 -19.45
N ILE A 145 -15.99 7.14 -18.94
CA ILE A 145 -16.55 6.40 -17.80
C ILE A 145 -16.71 4.91 -18.12
N GLN A 146 -17.19 4.57 -19.33
CA GLN A 146 -17.31 3.17 -19.73
C GLN A 146 -15.93 2.49 -19.84
N LYS A 147 -14.92 3.15 -20.42
CA LYS A 147 -13.55 2.62 -20.51
C LYS A 147 -12.93 2.42 -19.12
N ALA A 148 -13.11 3.37 -18.22
CA ALA A 148 -12.59 3.31 -16.86
C ALA A 148 -13.16 2.10 -16.08
N LEU A 149 -14.45 1.83 -16.18
CA LEU A 149 -15.06 0.62 -15.61
C LEU A 149 -14.60 -0.67 -16.32
N GLN A 150 -14.36 -0.62 -17.63
CA GLN A 150 -13.81 -1.75 -18.40
C GLN A 150 -12.38 -2.11 -18.03
N VAL A 151 -11.58 -1.19 -17.47
CA VAL A 151 -10.24 -1.50 -16.94
C VAL A 151 -10.37 -2.57 -15.86
N TRP A 152 -11.23 -2.35 -14.86
CA TRP A 152 -11.42 -3.28 -13.75
C TRP A 152 -12.15 -4.58 -14.14
N SER A 153 -13.14 -4.52 -15.04
CA SER A 153 -13.85 -5.73 -15.48
C SER A 153 -13.03 -6.65 -16.40
N LYS A 154 -11.89 -6.20 -16.94
CA LYS A 154 -10.96 -7.06 -17.71
C LYS A 154 -10.15 -8.00 -16.81
N VAL A 155 -9.97 -7.64 -15.53
CA VAL A 155 -9.10 -8.36 -14.57
C VAL A 155 -9.86 -8.90 -13.35
N THR A 156 -11.19 -8.89 -13.37
CA THR A 156 -12.06 -9.46 -12.33
C THR A 156 -13.30 -10.13 -12.93
N PRO A 157 -14.11 -10.86 -12.15
CA PRO A 157 -15.47 -11.26 -12.54
C PRO A 157 -16.52 -10.12 -12.55
N LEU A 158 -16.11 -8.86 -12.33
CA LEU A 158 -17.05 -7.74 -12.19
C LEU A 158 -17.74 -7.40 -13.53
N THR A 159 -18.99 -6.97 -13.44
CA THR A 159 -19.81 -6.52 -14.57
C THR A 159 -20.53 -5.22 -14.21
N PHE A 160 -20.50 -4.24 -15.12
CA PHE A 160 -21.02 -2.89 -14.87
C PHE A 160 -22.15 -2.53 -15.83
N THR A 161 -23.33 -2.25 -15.28
CA THR A 161 -24.54 -1.90 -16.04
C THR A 161 -24.95 -0.46 -15.78
N ARG A 162 -25.02 0.37 -16.82
CA ARG A 162 -25.49 1.76 -16.70
C ARG A 162 -27.00 1.81 -16.49
N ILE A 163 -27.47 2.60 -15.53
CA ILE A 163 -28.90 2.88 -15.33
C ILE A 163 -29.19 4.38 -15.47
N SER A 164 -30.33 4.73 -16.07
CA SER A 164 -30.70 6.14 -16.33
C SER A 164 -31.56 6.77 -15.24
N LYS A 165 -32.22 5.95 -14.41
CA LYS A 165 -33.13 6.34 -13.32
C LYS A 165 -32.90 5.47 -12.09
N GLY A 166 -33.31 5.97 -10.91
CA GLY A 166 -33.08 5.31 -9.63
C GLY A 166 -31.70 5.61 -9.02
N VAL A 167 -31.39 4.90 -7.94
CA VAL A 167 -30.08 4.91 -7.28
C VAL A 167 -29.30 3.70 -7.77
N ALA A 168 -28.02 3.90 -8.08
CA ALA A 168 -27.09 2.87 -8.54
C ALA A 168 -26.20 2.38 -7.39
N ASP A 169 -25.28 1.46 -7.65
CA ASP A 169 -24.21 1.09 -6.71
C ASP A 169 -23.03 2.08 -6.76
N ILE A 170 -22.90 2.81 -7.87
CA ILE A 170 -21.90 3.87 -8.11
C ILE A 170 -22.63 5.06 -8.74
N MET A 171 -22.95 6.10 -7.97
CA MET A 171 -23.42 7.38 -8.51
C MET A 171 -22.21 8.23 -8.89
N ILE A 172 -22.23 8.80 -10.11
CA ILE A 172 -21.10 9.56 -10.66
C ILE A 172 -21.55 11.00 -10.87
N ALA A 173 -20.77 11.96 -10.38
CA ALA A 173 -21.12 13.37 -10.47
C ALA A 173 -19.89 14.28 -10.58
N PHE A 174 -20.03 15.35 -11.38
CA PHE A 174 -19.11 16.49 -11.34
C PHE A 174 -19.65 17.53 -10.35
N ARG A 175 -18.79 18.13 -9.54
CA ARG A 175 -19.14 19.03 -8.42
C ARG A 175 -18.01 20.02 -8.17
N THR A 176 -18.33 21.25 -7.78
CA THR A 176 -17.37 22.24 -7.25
C THR A 176 -17.39 22.24 -5.72
N GLY A 177 -16.23 22.51 -5.08
CA GLY A 177 -16.11 22.93 -3.68
C GLY A 177 -16.91 22.09 -2.67
N VAL A 178 -17.77 22.75 -1.86
CA VAL A 178 -18.64 22.12 -0.86
C VAL A 178 -19.92 21.58 -1.52
N HIS A 179 -19.97 20.27 -1.76
CA HIS A 179 -21.04 19.66 -2.55
C HIS A 179 -22.00 18.76 -1.75
N GLY A 180 -23.06 19.38 -1.23
CA GLY A 180 -24.16 18.69 -0.55
C GLY A 180 -23.78 18.18 0.84
N TRP A 181 -24.06 16.91 1.13
CA TRP A 181 -23.69 16.25 2.39
C TRP A 181 -22.36 15.48 2.31
N CYS A 182 -21.54 15.74 1.28
CA CYS A 182 -20.24 15.09 1.13
C CYS A 182 -19.26 15.61 2.21
N PRO A 183 -18.62 14.74 3.01
CA PRO A 183 -17.64 15.16 4.02
C PRO A 183 -16.29 15.60 3.43
N ARG A 184 -16.12 15.50 2.11
CA ARG A 184 -14.92 15.93 1.37
C ARG A 184 -15.32 17.04 0.42
N HIS A 185 -14.65 18.17 0.55
CA HIS A 185 -14.82 19.33 -0.32
C HIS A 185 -13.64 19.38 -1.29
N PHE A 186 -13.87 19.89 -2.49
CA PHE A 186 -12.76 20.24 -3.39
C PHE A 186 -12.19 21.62 -3.05
N ASP A 187 -10.96 21.84 -3.48
CA ASP A 187 -10.13 23.03 -3.24
C ASP A 187 -10.09 24.00 -4.43
N GLY A 188 -10.66 23.63 -5.58
CA GLY A 188 -10.72 24.42 -6.81
C GLY A 188 -9.63 24.01 -7.81
N PRO A 189 -9.35 24.85 -8.83
CA PRO A 189 -8.44 24.48 -9.91
C PRO A 189 -7.02 24.19 -9.41
N LEU A 190 -6.48 23.03 -9.79
CA LEU A 190 -5.24 22.42 -9.32
C LEU A 190 -5.24 22.04 -7.83
N GLY A 191 -5.71 20.82 -7.53
CA GLY A 191 -5.58 20.24 -6.20
C GLY A 191 -6.09 18.81 -6.13
N VAL A 192 -7.33 18.67 -5.67
CA VAL A 192 -8.07 17.41 -5.67
C VAL A 192 -8.88 17.24 -6.95
N LEU A 193 -8.43 16.33 -7.82
CA LEU A 193 -9.11 16.04 -9.10
C LEU A 193 -10.47 15.33 -8.91
N GLY A 194 -10.63 14.64 -7.79
CA GLY A 194 -11.80 13.81 -7.50
C GLY A 194 -11.62 13.02 -6.21
N HIS A 195 -12.69 12.33 -5.82
CA HIS A 195 -12.66 11.29 -4.79
C HIS A 195 -13.82 10.31 -4.97
N ALA A 196 -13.61 9.08 -4.49
CA ALA A 196 -14.67 8.09 -4.35
C ALA A 196 -14.78 7.51 -2.94
N PHE A 197 -15.96 6.95 -2.68
CA PHE A 197 -16.29 6.25 -1.44
C PHE A 197 -16.26 4.74 -1.63
N PRO A 198 -15.84 3.96 -0.61
CA PRO A 198 -15.67 2.52 -0.75
C PRO A 198 -17.02 1.79 -0.76
N PRO A 199 -17.06 0.52 -1.21
CA PRO A 199 -18.28 -0.30 -1.26
C PRO A 199 -19.12 -0.24 0.01
N GLY A 200 -20.40 0.14 -0.10
CA GLY A 200 -21.20 0.40 1.09
C GLY A 200 -22.69 0.67 0.85
N LEU A 201 -23.25 1.56 1.69
CA LEU A 201 -24.62 2.08 1.62
C LEU A 201 -24.56 3.60 1.70
N GLY A 202 -25.61 4.28 1.25
CA GLY A 202 -25.62 5.74 1.18
C GLY A 202 -24.67 6.22 0.08
N LEU A 203 -23.62 6.95 0.44
CA LEU A 203 -22.56 7.37 -0.49
C LEU A 203 -21.59 6.24 -0.87
N GLY A 204 -21.62 5.08 -0.21
CA GLY A 204 -20.62 4.02 -0.41
C GLY A 204 -20.64 3.45 -1.83
N GLY A 205 -19.60 3.76 -2.62
CA GLY A 205 -19.51 3.49 -4.05
C GLY A 205 -19.44 4.74 -4.92
N ASP A 206 -20.00 5.87 -4.46
CA ASP A 206 -20.15 7.09 -5.24
C ASP A 206 -18.81 7.74 -5.57
N THR A 207 -18.74 8.36 -6.75
CA THR A 207 -17.55 9.00 -7.33
C THR A 207 -17.87 10.44 -7.67
N HIS A 208 -17.08 11.38 -7.13
CA HIS A 208 -17.15 12.79 -7.46
C HIS A 208 -15.86 13.23 -8.17
N PHE A 209 -16.01 14.03 -9.23
CA PHE A 209 -14.90 14.73 -9.90
C PHE A 209 -15.06 16.23 -9.67
N ASP A 210 -13.96 16.97 -9.55
CA ASP A 210 -14.05 18.44 -9.41
C ASP A 210 -14.46 19.09 -10.74
N GLU A 211 -15.50 19.92 -10.72
CA GLU A 211 -15.97 20.70 -11.87
C GLU A 211 -15.16 21.99 -12.05
N ASP A 212 -14.33 22.38 -11.07
CA ASP A 212 -13.40 23.50 -11.19
C ASP A 212 -12.10 23.14 -11.95
N GLU A 213 -11.86 21.85 -12.24
CA GLU A 213 -10.73 21.33 -13.03
C GLU A 213 -11.11 21.14 -14.52
N THR A 214 -10.17 21.41 -15.44
CA THR A 214 -10.42 21.27 -16.89
C THR A 214 -10.33 19.83 -17.37
N TRP A 215 -11.43 19.25 -17.86
CA TRP A 215 -11.52 17.85 -18.27
C TRP A 215 -11.29 17.62 -19.76
N ILE A 216 -10.43 16.65 -20.10
CA ILE A 216 -10.11 16.30 -21.48
C ILE A 216 -10.30 14.81 -21.81
N ALA A 217 -10.83 14.55 -23.01
CA ALA A 217 -11.07 13.20 -23.53
C ALA A 217 -9.80 12.53 -24.10
N LYS A 218 -8.86 13.35 -24.58
CA LYS A 218 -7.69 13.03 -25.41
C LYS A 218 -6.57 14.03 -25.07
N ASP A 219 -5.38 13.83 -25.63
CA ASP A 219 -4.20 14.67 -25.40
C ASP A 219 -4.50 16.18 -25.59
N GLY A 220 -4.11 16.99 -24.62
CA GLY A 220 -4.41 18.42 -24.53
C GLY A 220 -3.94 19.01 -23.19
N GLU A 221 -4.29 20.28 -22.93
CA GLU A 221 -4.06 20.93 -21.63
C GLU A 221 -5.28 20.69 -20.73
N GLY A 222 -5.11 19.93 -19.65
CA GLY A 222 -6.17 19.52 -18.73
C GLY A 222 -5.95 18.11 -18.16
N PHE A 223 -6.93 17.57 -17.42
CA PHE A 223 -6.87 16.25 -16.80
C PHE A 223 -7.66 15.22 -17.60
N ASN A 224 -7.02 14.08 -17.90
CA ASN A 224 -7.68 13.01 -18.65
C ASN A 224 -8.73 12.29 -17.80
N LEU A 225 -10.01 12.51 -18.11
CA LEU A 225 -11.14 11.97 -17.34
C LEU A 225 -11.12 10.44 -17.25
N PHE A 226 -10.67 9.74 -18.30
CA PHE A 226 -10.58 8.28 -18.27
C PHE A 226 -9.56 7.78 -17.23
N LEU A 227 -8.40 8.43 -17.10
CA LEU A 227 -7.39 8.04 -16.10
C LEU A 227 -7.88 8.31 -14.67
N VAL A 228 -8.42 9.50 -14.40
CA VAL A 228 -8.93 9.84 -13.05
C VAL A 228 -10.12 8.96 -12.70
N ALA A 229 -11.09 8.77 -13.61
CA ALA A 229 -12.20 7.87 -13.36
C ALA A 229 -11.76 6.41 -13.14
N ALA A 230 -10.72 5.93 -13.83
CA ALA A 230 -10.21 4.58 -13.61
C ALA A 230 -9.59 4.44 -12.20
N HIS A 231 -8.84 5.43 -11.74
CA HIS A 231 -8.34 5.50 -10.36
C HIS A 231 -9.48 5.52 -9.34
N GLU A 232 -10.42 6.45 -9.46
CA GLU A 232 -11.53 6.59 -8.50
C GLU A 232 -12.44 5.35 -8.45
N PHE A 233 -12.67 4.68 -9.58
CA PHE A 233 -13.41 3.42 -9.56
C PHE A 233 -12.66 2.28 -8.87
N GLY A 234 -11.33 2.35 -8.75
CA GLY A 234 -10.58 1.47 -7.85
C GLY A 234 -11.05 1.64 -6.40
N HIS A 235 -11.18 2.87 -5.92
CA HIS A 235 -11.76 3.17 -4.60
C HIS A 235 -13.23 2.75 -4.48
N SER A 236 -14.08 3.03 -5.48
CA SER A 236 -15.48 2.55 -5.52
C SER A 236 -15.61 1.02 -5.50
N LEU A 237 -14.53 0.29 -5.81
CA LEU A 237 -14.43 -1.16 -5.74
C LEU A 237 -13.72 -1.68 -4.49
N GLY A 238 -13.18 -0.80 -3.64
CA GLY A 238 -12.56 -1.15 -2.35
C GLY A 238 -11.03 -1.13 -2.34
N LEU A 239 -10.37 -0.68 -3.41
CA LEU A 239 -8.93 -0.40 -3.37
C LEU A 239 -8.63 0.83 -2.49
N SER A 240 -7.37 0.91 -2.12
CA SER A 240 -6.75 2.04 -1.42
C SER A 240 -5.56 2.53 -2.24
N HIS A 241 -5.00 3.68 -1.88
CA HIS A 241 -3.83 4.17 -2.59
C HIS A 241 -2.65 3.20 -2.50
N SER A 242 -1.98 3.00 -3.62
CA SER A 242 -0.70 2.28 -3.69
C SER A 242 0.47 3.23 -3.40
N ASN A 243 1.57 2.68 -2.90
CA ASN A 243 2.85 3.36 -2.83
C ASN A 243 3.80 3.00 -3.99
N ASP A 244 3.36 2.18 -4.94
CA ASP A 244 4.06 1.99 -6.21
C ASP A 244 3.74 3.17 -7.15
N GLN A 245 4.77 3.92 -7.54
CA GLN A 245 4.65 5.07 -8.44
C GLN A 245 4.26 4.69 -9.89
N THR A 246 4.16 3.39 -10.20
CA THR A 246 3.71 2.86 -11.50
C THR A 246 2.28 2.32 -11.46
N ALA A 247 1.65 2.26 -10.29
CA ALA A 247 0.27 1.82 -10.13
C ALA A 247 -0.74 2.90 -10.53
N LEU A 248 -1.88 2.49 -11.09
CA LEU A 248 -3.01 3.39 -11.32
C LEU A 248 -3.54 3.97 -10.00
N MET A 249 -3.53 3.16 -8.93
CA MET A 249 -3.92 3.60 -7.57
C MET A 249 -2.89 4.48 -6.86
N PHE A 250 -1.82 4.95 -7.52
CA PHE A 250 -0.93 5.95 -6.91
C PHE A 250 -1.67 7.29 -6.71
N PRO A 251 -1.55 8.00 -5.56
CA PRO A 251 -2.42 9.15 -5.27
C PRO A 251 -2.27 10.33 -6.23
N ASN A 252 -1.03 10.63 -6.63
CA ASN A 252 -0.73 11.80 -7.44
C ASN A 252 -0.98 11.49 -8.91
N TYR A 253 -1.57 12.46 -9.64
CA TYR A 253 -1.88 12.32 -11.05
C TYR A 253 -0.60 12.15 -11.89
N ILE A 254 -0.49 11.00 -12.53
CA ILE A 254 0.53 10.71 -13.53
C ILE A 254 -0.15 10.68 -14.89
N SER A 255 0.35 11.49 -15.84
CA SER A 255 -0.09 11.48 -17.23
C SER A 255 0.42 10.22 -17.95
N LEU A 256 -0.16 9.07 -17.60
CA LEU A 256 0.05 7.80 -18.30
C LEU A 256 -0.42 7.92 -19.76
N ASP A 257 0.26 7.24 -20.68
CA ASP A 257 -0.14 7.12 -22.07
C ASP A 257 -1.49 6.39 -22.18
N PRO A 258 -2.61 7.05 -22.58
CA PRO A 258 -3.93 6.45 -22.57
C PRO A 258 -4.13 5.33 -23.60
N SER A 259 -3.16 5.12 -24.52
CA SER A 259 -3.15 3.99 -25.45
C SER A 259 -2.61 2.70 -24.80
N LYS A 260 -1.89 2.79 -23.69
CA LYS A 260 -1.42 1.65 -22.90
C LYS A 260 -2.49 1.21 -21.90
N TYR A 261 -2.46 -0.06 -21.52
CA TYR A 261 -3.32 -0.55 -20.43
C TYR A 261 -2.81 0.02 -19.10
N PRO A 262 -3.65 0.71 -18.29
CA PRO A 262 -3.15 1.56 -17.21
C PRO A 262 -2.85 0.83 -15.89
N LEU A 263 -3.22 -0.45 -15.74
CA LEU A 263 -2.97 -1.19 -14.50
C LEU A 263 -1.53 -1.73 -14.45
N SER A 264 -0.87 -1.50 -13.32
CA SER A 264 0.30 -2.26 -12.88
C SER A 264 -0.09 -3.65 -12.39
N GLN A 265 0.90 -4.47 -12.03
CA GLN A 265 0.64 -5.74 -11.34
C GLN A 265 0.09 -5.52 -9.92
N ASP A 266 0.45 -4.42 -9.23
CA ASP A 266 -0.03 -4.11 -7.88
C ASP A 266 -1.54 -3.81 -7.88
N ASP A 267 -2.03 -3.07 -8.89
CA ASP A 267 -3.47 -2.83 -9.07
C ASP A 267 -4.23 -4.14 -9.34
N ILE A 268 -3.63 -5.05 -10.12
CA ILE A 268 -4.22 -6.35 -10.49
C ILE A 268 -4.26 -7.29 -9.27
N ASP A 269 -3.15 -7.43 -8.54
CA ASP A 269 -3.07 -8.25 -7.33
C ASP A 269 -3.96 -7.68 -6.21
N GLY A 270 -4.03 -6.35 -6.12
CA GLY A 270 -4.96 -5.62 -5.27
C GLY A 270 -6.41 -6.00 -5.57
N ILE A 271 -6.89 -5.78 -6.79
CA ILE A 271 -8.31 -5.98 -7.14
C ILE A 271 -8.70 -7.47 -7.15
N GLN A 272 -7.80 -8.36 -7.57
CA GLN A 272 -8.03 -9.80 -7.53
C GLN A 272 -7.98 -10.37 -6.11
N SER A 273 -7.29 -9.73 -5.16
CA SER A 273 -7.39 -10.09 -3.73
C SER A 273 -8.77 -9.77 -3.11
N ILE A 274 -9.59 -8.95 -3.77
CA ILE A 274 -11.00 -8.69 -3.41
C ILE A 274 -11.95 -9.63 -4.15
N TYR A 275 -11.88 -9.67 -5.48
CA TYR A 275 -12.91 -10.28 -6.35
C TYR A 275 -12.48 -11.56 -7.07
N GLY A 276 -11.23 -11.98 -6.92
CA GLY A 276 -10.61 -13.04 -7.72
C GLY A 276 -10.31 -12.59 -9.16
N SER A 277 -9.60 -13.45 -9.89
CA SER A 277 -9.37 -13.31 -11.34
C SER A 277 -10.65 -13.57 -12.15
N PRO A 278 -10.74 -13.15 -13.43
CA PRO A 278 -11.88 -13.47 -14.29
C PRO A 278 -12.07 -14.98 -14.46
N PRO A 279 -13.30 -15.47 -14.65
CA PRO A 279 -13.54 -16.88 -14.98
C PRO A 279 -12.81 -17.26 -16.27
N LYS A 280 -11.81 -18.16 -16.17
CA LYS A 280 -11.04 -18.62 -17.33
C LYS A 280 -11.96 -19.35 -18.30
N VAL A 281 -12.27 -18.72 -19.45
CA VAL A 281 -12.91 -19.38 -20.60
C VAL A 281 -12.05 -20.59 -20.97
N THR A 282 -12.65 -21.77 -21.01
CA THR A 282 -11.93 -23.05 -20.88
C THR A 282 -11.11 -23.43 -22.10
N THR A 283 -9.89 -22.89 -22.19
CA THR A 283 -8.74 -23.62 -22.72
C THR A 283 -8.09 -24.43 -21.59
N LYS A 284 -7.36 -25.51 -21.94
CA LYS A 284 -6.75 -26.41 -20.96
C LYS A 284 -5.88 -25.65 -19.95
N PRO A 285 -5.73 -26.13 -18.70
CA PRO A 285 -4.70 -25.60 -17.81
C PRO A 285 -3.34 -25.72 -18.49
N SER A 286 -2.75 -24.57 -18.84
CA SER A 286 -1.30 -24.48 -18.98
C SER A 286 -0.69 -25.00 -17.68
N GLY A 287 0.33 -25.85 -17.80
CA GLY A 287 0.73 -26.74 -16.71
C GLY A 287 1.07 -26.00 -15.42
N ASN A 288 0.93 -26.71 -14.29
CA ASN A 288 1.46 -26.25 -13.02
C ASN A 288 2.98 -26.04 -13.19
N SER A 289 3.40 -24.79 -13.38
CA SER A 289 4.79 -24.40 -13.28
C SER A 289 5.22 -24.61 -11.82
N GLU A 290 6.07 -25.61 -11.61
CA GLU A 290 6.71 -25.89 -10.34
C GLU A 290 7.37 -24.61 -9.82
N PRO A 291 6.99 -24.10 -8.63
CA PRO A 291 7.43 -22.79 -8.18
C PRO A 291 8.94 -22.83 -7.91
N HIS A 292 9.68 -21.90 -8.50
CA HIS A 292 11.14 -21.94 -8.49
C HIS A 292 11.71 -21.15 -7.29
N ALA A 293 12.47 -21.82 -6.41
CA ALA A 293 12.98 -21.26 -5.16
C ALA A 293 13.72 -19.91 -5.31
N CYS A 294 14.41 -19.70 -6.44
CA CYS A 294 15.19 -18.49 -6.72
C CYS A 294 14.48 -17.48 -7.63
N ASP A 295 13.18 -17.63 -7.88
CA ASP A 295 12.38 -16.60 -8.53
C ASP A 295 12.31 -15.34 -7.62
N PRO A 296 12.66 -14.14 -8.07
CA PRO A 296 12.59 -12.91 -7.27
C PRO A 296 11.15 -12.43 -7.01
N THR A 297 10.15 -13.02 -7.66
CA THR A 297 8.71 -12.76 -7.45
C THR A 297 8.04 -13.78 -6.53
N LEU A 298 8.78 -14.77 -6.02
CA LEU A 298 8.24 -15.86 -5.20
C LEU A 298 7.53 -15.35 -3.94
N THR A 299 6.27 -15.75 -3.79
CA THR A 299 5.42 -15.53 -2.61
C THR A 299 5.07 -16.87 -1.96
N PHE A 300 4.76 -16.87 -0.66
CA PHE A 300 4.36 -18.06 0.09
C PHE A 300 2.93 -17.91 0.60
N ASP A 301 2.22 -19.03 0.74
CA ASP A 301 0.82 -19.05 1.22
C ASP A 301 0.77 -19.28 2.75
N ALA A 302 1.80 -19.91 3.30
CA ALA A 302 2.08 -20.02 4.73
C ALA A 302 3.57 -20.28 4.97
N ILE A 303 4.10 -19.88 6.14
CA ILE A 303 5.46 -20.22 6.58
C ILE A 303 5.41 -20.49 8.09
N THR A 304 6.22 -21.43 8.59
CA THR A 304 6.34 -21.74 10.02
C THR A 304 7.70 -22.35 10.33
N THR A 305 8.14 -22.31 11.60
CA THR A 305 9.07 -23.33 12.09
C THR A 305 8.33 -24.65 12.30
N PHE A 306 9.06 -25.76 12.28
CA PHE A 306 8.69 -26.96 13.00
C PHE A 306 9.98 -27.69 13.40
N ARG A 307 10.19 -28.00 14.68
CA ARG A 307 11.31 -28.85 15.14
C ARG A 307 12.71 -28.46 14.61
N ARG A 308 12.99 -27.15 14.48
CA ARG A 308 14.22 -26.49 13.97
C ARG A 308 14.38 -26.37 12.44
N GLU A 309 13.49 -26.94 11.63
CA GLU A 309 13.40 -26.60 10.21
C GLU A 309 12.38 -25.47 10.00
N VAL A 310 12.52 -24.73 8.89
CA VAL A 310 11.52 -23.74 8.45
C VAL A 310 10.79 -24.31 7.24
N MET A 311 9.47 -24.44 7.36
CA MET A 311 8.59 -24.92 6.30
C MET A 311 7.96 -23.73 5.57
N PHE A 312 8.17 -23.65 4.25
CA PHE A 312 7.57 -22.63 3.37
C PHE A 312 6.55 -23.33 2.46
N PHE A 313 5.28 -22.95 2.50
CA PHE A 313 4.22 -23.60 1.72
C PHE A 313 3.83 -22.78 0.48
N LYS A 314 3.66 -23.46 -0.67
CA LYS A 314 3.14 -22.84 -1.90
C LYS A 314 2.31 -23.80 -2.76
N GLY A 315 1.00 -23.56 -2.83
CA GLY A 315 0.03 -24.39 -3.54
C GLY A 315 0.00 -25.82 -3.01
N ARG A 316 0.55 -26.77 -3.78
CA ARG A 316 0.63 -28.20 -3.38
C ARG A 316 1.99 -28.62 -2.83
N HIS A 317 2.96 -27.71 -2.77
CA HIS A 317 4.34 -28.00 -2.43
C HIS A 317 4.76 -27.29 -1.14
N LEU A 318 5.85 -27.77 -0.53
CA LEU A 318 6.60 -27.05 0.48
C LEU A 318 8.10 -27.15 0.25
N TRP A 319 8.83 -26.14 0.74
CA TRP A 319 10.25 -26.28 1.03
C TRP A 319 10.47 -26.53 2.51
N ARG A 320 11.44 -27.40 2.84
CA ARG A 320 11.91 -27.65 4.21
C ARG A 320 13.36 -27.18 4.30
N VAL A 321 13.58 -26.03 4.95
CA VAL A 321 14.89 -25.37 5.06
C VAL A 321 15.52 -25.70 6.39
N TYR A 322 16.71 -26.32 6.36
CA TYR A 322 17.45 -26.75 7.54
C TYR A 322 18.56 -25.74 7.87
N SER A 323 18.33 -24.91 8.89
CA SER A 323 19.28 -23.84 9.29
C SER A 323 20.69 -24.36 9.62
N ASP A 324 20.79 -25.57 10.20
CA ASP A 324 22.07 -26.18 10.58
C ASP A 324 22.89 -26.73 9.39
N ILE A 325 22.26 -26.93 8.22
CA ILE A 325 22.84 -27.65 7.06
C ILE A 325 22.90 -26.76 5.80
N ALA A 326 22.20 -25.62 5.79
CA ALA A 326 22.05 -24.72 4.63
C ALA A 326 21.48 -25.43 3.38
N GLY A 327 20.67 -26.46 3.60
CA GLY A 327 19.94 -27.19 2.55
C GLY A 327 18.45 -26.87 2.59
N ALA A 328 17.81 -26.94 1.41
CA ALA A 328 16.37 -26.87 1.26
C ALA A 328 15.90 -28.10 0.46
N GLU A 329 15.07 -28.95 1.08
CA GLU A 329 14.30 -29.97 0.35
C GLU A 329 13.05 -29.32 -0.26
N PHE A 330 12.55 -29.85 -1.37
CA PHE A 330 11.32 -29.40 -2.02
C PHE A 330 10.44 -30.61 -2.36
N GLU A 331 9.22 -30.62 -1.85
CA GLU A 331 8.36 -31.82 -1.80
C GLU A 331 6.87 -31.45 -1.89
N PHE A 332 6.02 -32.44 -2.15
CA PHE A 332 4.56 -32.24 -2.08
C PHE A 332 4.03 -32.34 -0.64
N ILE A 333 3.06 -31.50 -0.30
CA ILE A 333 2.39 -31.49 1.02
C ILE A 333 1.69 -32.84 1.28
N ASP A 334 1.08 -33.41 0.23
CA ASP A 334 0.38 -34.70 0.29
C ASP A 334 1.31 -35.90 0.55
N SER A 335 2.62 -35.77 0.31
CA SER A 335 3.61 -36.84 0.54
C SER A 335 3.96 -37.01 2.02
N PHE A 336 3.76 -35.97 2.85
CA PHE A 336 3.85 -36.05 4.31
C PHE A 336 2.48 -36.17 4.99
N TRP A 337 1.46 -35.50 4.47
CA TRP A 337 0.13 -35.47 5.07
C TRP A 337 -0.99 -35.56 4.00
N PRO A 338 -1.31 -36.77 3.50
CA PRO A 338 -2.28 -36.99 2.41
C PRO A 338 -3.73 -36.50 2.66
N SER A 339 -4.04 -36.05 3.87
CA SER A 339 -5.36 -35.55 4.28
C SER A 339 -5.45 -34.02 4.46
N LEU A 340 -4.37 -33.29 4.16
CA LEU A 340 -4.38 -31.83 4.08
C LEU A 340 -4.85 -31.35 2.71
N PRO A 341 -5.51 -30.19 2.62
CA PRO A 341 -5.74 -29.53 1.35
C PRO A 341 -4.46 -28.86 0.82
N ALA A 342 -4.43 -28.63 -0.49
CA ALA A 342 -3.55 -27.64 -1.10
C ALA A 342 -3.82 -26.23 -0.56
N ASP A 343 -2.98 -25.25 -0.89
CA ASP A 343 -3.20 -23.80 -0.69
C ASP A 343 -3.57 -23.47 0.78
N LEU A 344 -2.69 -23.90 1.69
CA LEU A 344 -2.75 -23.57 3.12
C LEU A 344 -2.51 -22.08 3.32
N GLN A 345 -3.34 -21.41 4.11
CA GLN A 345 -3.40 -19.94 4.24
C GLN A 345 -2.71 -19.41 5.50
N ALA A 346 -2.40 -20.29 6.46
CA ALA A 346 -1.55 -19.99 7.60
C ALA A 346 -1.01 -21.29 8.21
N ALA A 347 0.13 -21.21 8.88
CA ALA A 347 0.71 -22.31 9.65
C ALA A 347 1.41 -21.75 10.90
N TYR A 348 1.44 -22.50 12.01
CA TYR A 348 2.34 -22.21 13.15
C TYR A 348 2.67 -23.45 13.98
N GLU A 349 3.85 -23.49 14.57
CA GLU A 349 4.25 -24.45 15.61
C GLU A 349 3.80 -23.97 16.99
N SER A 350 2.99 -24.78 17.68
CA SER A 350 2.53 -24.49 19.03
C SER A 350 3.56 -24.87 20.10
N PRO A 351 3.45 -24.34 21.35
CA PRO A 351 4.30 -24.73 22.48
C PRO A 351 4.17 -26.21 22.94
N ARG A 352 3.44 -27.05 22.20
CA ARG A 352 3.17 -28.47 22.50
C ARG A 352 3.83 -29.47 21.54
N ASP A 353 4.73 -29.02 20.66
CA ASP A 353 5.29 -29.85 19.56
C ASP A 353 4.18 -30.34 18.61
N GLU A 354 3.23 -29.44 18.33
CA GLU A 354 2.12 -29.65 17.39
C GLU A 354 2.14 -28.52 16.36
N LEU A 355 2.15 -28.88 15.08
CA LEU A 355 2.00 -27.97 13.96
C LEU A 355 0.51 -27.75 13.68
N LEU A 356 0.08 -26.50 13.57
CA LEU A 356 -1.29 -26.15 13.17
C LEU A 356 -1.25 -25.52 11.78
N VAL A 357 -2.16 -25.96 10.90
CA VAL A 357 -2.30 -25.43 9.54
C VAL A 357 -3.77 -25.08 9.25
N PHE A 358 -3.98 -24.03 8.47
CA PHE A 358 -5.27 -23.38 8.29
C PHE A 358 -5.66 -23.31 6.81
N LYS A 359 -6.94 -23.55 6.52
CA LYS A 359 -7.56 -23.21 5.23
C LYS A 359 -9.04 -22.90 5.41
N ASP A 360 -9.43 -21.74 4.91
CA ASP A 360 -10.78 -21.19 5.00
C ASP A 360 -11.27 -21.16 6.46
N GLU A 361 -12.48 -21.63 6.73
CA GLU A 361 -13.02 -21.66 8.10
C GLU A 361 -12.47 -22.83 8.95
N ASN A 362 -11.48 -23.58 8.46
CA ASN A 362 -10.98 -24.83 9.05
C ASN A 362 -9.49 -24.78 9.43
N PHE A 363 -9.13 -25.60 10.42
CA PHE A 363 -7.74 -25.89 10.77
C PHE A 363 -7.52 -27.36 11.13
N TRP A 364 -6.28 -27.81 10.94
CA TRP A 364 -5.79 -29.14 11.28
C TRP A 364 -4.70 -29.01 12.34
N VAL A 365 -4.59 -29.99 13.22
CA VAL A 365 -3.45 -30.13 14.16
C VAL A 365 -2.68 -31.39 13.78
N ILE A 366 -1.36 -31.26 13.71
CA ILE A 366 -0.40 -32.24 13.21
C ILE A 366 0.63 -32.52 14.30
N ARG A 367 0.98 -33.80 14.50
CA ARG A 367 2.09 -34.20 15.37
C ARG A 367 2.99 -35.17 14.60
N GLY A 368 4.16 -34.69 14.17
CA GLY A 368 4.99 -35.41 13.20
C GLY A 368 4.24 -35.63 11.88
N TYR A 369 4.28 -36.85 11.33
CA TYR A 369 3.61 -37.21 10.07
C TYR A 369 2.12 -37.56 10.22
N SER A 370 1.47 -37.19 11.33
CA SER A 370 0.06 -37.54 11.59
C SER A 370 -0.78 -36.31 11.91
N VAL A 371 -1.79 -36.07 11.08
CA VAL A 371 -2.96 -35.25 11.45
C VAL A 371 -3.68 -35.94 12.61
N LEU A 372 -3.99 -35.19 13.68
CA LEU A 372 -4.62 -35.74 14.86
C LEU A 372 -6.09 -36.12 14.61
N PRO A 373 -6.64 -37.13 15.32
CA PRO A 373 -8.05 -37.49 15.22
C PRO A 373 -9.00 -36.33 15.57
N GLY A 374 -10.12 -36.24 14.85
CA GLY A 374 -11.12 -35.19 15.06
C GLY A 374 -10.76 -33.83 14.47
N TYR A 375 -9.85 -33.79 13.49
CA TYR A 375 -9.58 -32.64 12.63
C TYR A 375 -9.96 -32.95 11.16
N PRO A 376 -10.31 -31.94 10.33
CA PRO A 376 -10.34 -30.50 10.63
C PRO A 376 -11.38 -30.08 11.68
N LYS A 377 -11.12 -28.96 12.34
CA LYS A 377 -12.10 -28.24 13.18
C LYS A 377 -12.29 -26.83 12.65
N SER A 378 -13.44 -26.24 12.92
CA SER A 378 -13.68 -24.83 12.56
C SER A 378 -12.85 -23.89 13.44
N ILE A 379 -12.27 -22.85 12.83
CA ILE A 379 -11.53 -21.78 13.53
C ILE A 379 -12.38 -21.09 14.60
N HIS A 380 -13.71 -21.14 14.53
CA HIS A 380 -14.59 -20.60 15.57
C HIS A 380 -14.39 -21.29 16.93
N THR A 381 -13.87 -22.53 16.96
CA THR A 381 -13.51 -23.23 18.21
C THR A 381 -12.30 -22.61 18.93
N LEU A 382 -11.49 -21.79 18.23
CA LEU A 382 -10.42 -20.97 18.81
C LEU A 382 -10.93 -19.59 19.30
N GLY A 383 -12.25 -19.33 19.20
CA GLY A 383 -12.87 -18.06 19.62
C GLY A 383 -13.06 -17.03 18.51
N PHE A 384 -12.73 -17.33 17.25
CA PHE A 384 -12.98 -16.42 16.12
C PHE A 384 -14.49 -16.24 15.85
N PRO A 385 -15.00 -15.00 15.70
CA PRO A 385 -16.40 -14.78 15.37
C PRO A 385 -16.72 -15.18 13.92
N ARG A 386 -17.96 -15.61 13.65
CA ARG A 386 -18.48 -16.09 12.35
C ARG A 386 -18.29 -15.17 11.12
N ARG A 387 -17.79 -13.95 11.31
CA ARG A 387 -17.41 -13.00 10.25
C ARG A 387 -15.99 -13.23 9.71
N VAL A 388 -15.13 -13.91 10.46
CA VAL A 388 -13.78 -14.30 10.02
C VAL A 388 -13.92 -15.59 9.23
N LYS A 389 -13.49 -15.56 7.96
CA LYS A 389 -13.69 -16.66 6.99
C LYS A 389 -12.41 -17.36 6.53
N LYS A 390 -11.26 -16.79 6.88
CA LYS A 390 -9.92 -17.35 6.76
C LYS A 390 -8.99 -16.66 7.76
N ILE A 391 -7.78 -17.17 7.89
CA ILE A 391 -6.66 -16.55 8.59
C ILE A 391 -5.54 -16.42 7.56
N ASP A 392 -4.95 -15.24 7.44
CA ASP A 392 -3.96 -14.90 6.40
C ASP A 392 -2.51 -15.16 6.82
N ALA A 393 -2.25 -15.23 8.14
CA ALA A 393 -1.00 -15.74 8.70
C ALA A 393 -1.16 -16.09 10.19
N ALA A 394 -0.23 -16.86 10.75
CA ALA A 394 -0.17 -17.20 12.16
C ALA A 394 1.29 -17.31 12.62
N VAL A 395 1.59 -16.99 13.89
CA VAL A 395 2.88 -17.32 14.53
C VAL A 395 2.70 -17.44 16.04
N CYS A 396 3.33 -18.43 16.67
CA CYS A 396 3.47 -18.43 18.13
C CYS A 396 4.75 -17.71 18.53
N ASP A 397 4.67 -16.78 19.48
CA ASP A 397 5.84 -16.29 20.17
C ASP A 397 6.18 -17.24 21.32
N HIS A 398 7.25 -18.03 21.16
CA HIS A 398 7.64 -19.06 22.13
C HIS A 398 8.04 -18.48 23.50
N ASP A 399 8.56 -17.25 23.57
CA ASP A 399 8.93 -16.57 24.81
C ASP A 399 7.69 -16.28 25.69
N THR A 400 6.59 -15.82 25.09
CA THR A 400 5.35 -15.47 25.81
C THR A 400 4.24 -16.52 25.74
N ARG A 401 4.38 -17.54 24.89
CA ARG A 401 3.35 -18.56 24.57
C ARG A 401 2.03 -17.95 24.08
N LYS A 402 2.14 -16.83 23.36
CA LYS A 402 1.01 -16.15 22.73
C LYS A 402 1.06 -16.39 21.23
N THR A 403 -0.02 -16.92 20.68
CA THR A 403 -0.19 -17.09 19.23
C THR A 403 -0.85 -15.85 18.65
N PHE A 404 -0.20 -15.23 17.67
CA PHE A 404 -0.71 -14.09 16.94
C PHE A 404 -1.28 -14.58 15.60
N PHE A 405 -2.54 -14.23 15.33
CA PHE A 405 -3.23 -14.55 14.08
C PHE A 405 -3.56 -13.28 13.31
N PHE A 406 -3.41 -13.32 11.99
CA PHE A 406 -3.55 -12.17 11.11
C PHE A 406 -4.76 -12.37 10.19
N VAL A 407 -5.63 -11.37 10.11
CA VAL A 407 -6.87 -11.37 9.32
C VAL A 407 -7.02 -9.99 8.68
N GLY A 408 -6.57 -9.84 7.43
CA GLY A 408 -6.39 -8.56 6.75
C GLY A 408 -5.52 -7.61 7.56
N ILE A 409 -6.11 -6.52 8.05
CA ILE A 409 -5.43 -5.48 8.85
C ILE A 409 -5.44 -5.76 10.35
N TRP A 410 -6.08 -6.85 10.78
CA TRP A 410 -6.37 -7.16 12.17
C TRP A 410 -5.48 -8.28 12.68
N CYS A 411 -4.77 -7.99 13.77
CA CYS A 411 -4.10 -8.98 14.58
C CYS A 411 -5.02 -9.42 15.74
N TRP A 412 -5.14 -10.72 15.93
CA TRP A 412 -5.71 -11.36 17.12
C TRP A 412 -4.57 -11.97 17.93
N ARG A 413 -4.75 -12.08 19.26
CA ARG A 413 -3.79 -12.77 20.13
C ARG A 413 -4.51 -13.81 20.97
N TYR A 414 -4.01 -15.04 20.91
CA TYR A 414 -4.52 -16.23 21.57
C TYR A 414 -3.51 -16.69 22.64
N ASP A 415 -4.01 -17.12 23.79
CA ASP A 415 -3.22 -17.65 24.89
C ASP A 415 -3.17 -19.18 24.81
N GLU A 416 -1.99 -19.75 24.58
CA GLU A 416 -1.85 -21.20 24.47
C GLU A 416 -1.95 -21.94 25.82
N MET A 417 -1.84 -21.25 26.95
CA MET A 417 -2.01 -21.83 28.28
C MET A 417 -3.49 -21.81 28.71
N ALA A 418 -4.21 -20.73 28.41
CA ALA A 418 -5.64 -20.58 28.70
C ALA A 418 -6.56 -21.14 27.58
N GLN A 419 -6.00 -21.45 26.40
CA GLN A 419 -6.72 -21.86 25.18
C GLN A 419 -7.87 -20.90 24.81
N ALA A 420 -7.59 -19.59 24.87
CA ALA A 420 -8.59 -18.54 24.65
C ALA A 420 -7.99 -17.27 24.01
N MET A 421 -8.82 -16.48 23.32
CA MET A 421 -8.44 -15.17 22.81
C MET A 421 -8.27 -14.15 23.96
N ASP A 422 -7.19 -13.37 23.92
CA ASP A 422 -6.93 -12.31 24.89
C ASP A 422 -7.96 -11.17 24.77
N ARG A 423 -8.37 -10.62 25.92
CA ARG A 423 -9.28 -9.47 25.98
C ARG A 423 -8.66 -8.24 25.31
N GLY A 424 -9.49 -7.47 24.60
CA GLY A 424 -9.05 -6.28 23.87
C GLY A 424 -8.48 -6.55 22.47
N PHE A 425 -8.57 -7.80 21.99
CA PHE A 425 -8.33 -8.16 20.58
C PHE A 425 -9.67 -8.36 19.84
N PRO A 426 -9.71 -8.14 18.50
CA PRO A 426 -8.59 -7.81 17.62
C PRO A 426 -8.09 -6.37 17.76
N GLN A 427 -6.85 -6.14 17.37
CA GLN A 427 -6.24 -4.82 17.26
C GLN A 427 -5.63 -4.66 15.85
N ARG A 428 -5.47 -3.44 15.35
CA ARG A 428 -4.78 -3.22 14.06
C ARG A 428 -3.32 -3.70 14.14
N ILE A 429 -2.80 -4.32 13.08
CA ILE A 429 -1.44 -4.90 13.05
C ILE A 429 -0.38 -3.88 13.51
N ILE A 430 -0.42 -2.64 13.01
CA ILE A 430 0.47 -1.53 13.39
C ILE A 430 0.48 -1.21 14.91
N LYS A 431 -0.58 -1.56 15.65
CA LYS A 431 -0.66 -1.36 17.12
C LYS A 431 -0.02 -2.53 17.90
N CYS A 432 -0.02 -3.73 17.33
CA CYS A 432 0.69 -4.89 17.86
C CYS A 432 2.19 -4.85 17.50
N PHE A 433 2.49 -4.50 16.26
CA PHE A 433 3.81 -4.51 15.64
C PHE A 433 4.09 -3.17 14.93
N PRO A 434 4.51 -2.12 15.66
CA PRO A 434 4.80 -0.81 15.08
C PRO A 434 5.80 -0.88 13.92
N GLY A 435 5.44 -0.32 12.77
CA GLY A 435 6.20 -0.41 11.53
C GLY A 435 5.63 -1.42 10.53
N ILE A 436 5.04 -2.54 11.00
CA ILE A 436 4.29 -3.45 10.12
C ILE A 436 2.96 -2.77 9.77
N ARG A 437 2.92 -2.20 8.57
CA ARG A 437 1.85 -1.32 8.06
C ARG A 437 0.94 -1.98 7.04
N LEU A 438 1.27 -3.19 6.59
CA LEU A 438 0.65 -3.91 5.47
C LEU A 438 -0.20 -5.09 5.98
N ARG A 439 -0.88 -5.81 5.07
CA ARG A 439 -1.34 -7.17 5.39
C ARG A 439 -0.12 -8.10 5.54
N VAL A 440 -0.32 -9.24 6.19
CA VAL A 440 0.73 -10.25 6.39
C VAL A 440 0.29 -11.49 5.62
N ASP A 441 1.06 -11.86 4.60
CA ASP A 441 0.78 -13.01 3.74
C ASP A 441 1.40 -14.31 4.33
N ALA A 442 2.44 -14.18 5.18
CA ALA A 442 2.95 -15.22 6.09
C ALA A 442 3.81 -14.59 7.20
N VAL A 443 4.04 -15.30 8.32
CA VAL A 443 5.03 -14.90 9.34
C VAL A 443 5.55 -16.10 10.12
N PHE A 444 6.83 -16.11 10.51
CA PHE A 444 7.39 -17.10 11.43
C PHE A 444 8.40 -16.47 12.42
N GLN A 445 8.72 -17.18 13.50
CA GLN A 445 9.72 -16.76 14.49
C GLN A 445 11.04 -17.53 14.26
N HIS A 446 12.17 -16.84 14.18
CA HIS A 446 13.49 -17.49 14.07
C HIS A 446 14.57 -16.62 14.72
N ASN A 447 15.50 -17.24 15.45
CA ASN A 447 16.58 -16.59 16.21
C ASN A 447 16.15 -15.41 17.11
N GLY A 448 14.89 -15.38 17.56
CA GLY A 448 14.31 -14.33 18.39
C GLY A 448 13.63 -13.17 17.64
N PHE A 449 13.71 -13.15 16.30
CA PHE A 449 13.03 -12.19 15.43
C PHE A 449 11.74 -12.79 14.85
N LEU A 450 10.81 -11.94 14.45
CA LEU A 450 9.70 -12.31 13.57
C LEU A 450 10.05 -11.91 12.14
N TYR A 451 9.85 -12.81 11.17
CA TYR A 451 10.00 -12.52 9.75
C TYR A 451 8.61 -12.43 9.13
N PHE A 452 8.12 -11.22 8.89
CA PHE A 452 6.82 -10.96 8.26
C PHE A 452 6.97 -10.93 6.74
N PHE A 453 6.06 -11.56 6.00
CA PHE A 453 6.10 -11.65 4.53
C PHE A 453 4.91 -10.89 3.93
N HIS A 454 5.18 -10.14 2.86
CA HIS A 454 4.14 -9.55 2.03
C HIS A 454 4.66 -9.32 0.60
N GLY A 455 3.99 -9.91 -0.39
CA GLY A 455 4.49 -9.96 -1.76
C GLY A 455 5.91 -10.55 -1.83
N SER A 456 6.77 -9.98 -2.67
CA SER A 456 8.18 -10.38 -2.84
C SER A 456 9.15 -9.83 -1.76
N ARG A 457 8.62 -9.26 -0.66
CA ARG A 457 9.40 -8.71 0.45
C ARG A 457 9.14 -9.45 1.76
N GLN A 458 10.18 -9.58 2.58
CA GLN A 458 10.06 -9.94 3.98
C GLN A 458 10.69 -8.86 4.88
N PHE A 459 10.18 -8.74 6.09
CA PHE A 459 10.55 -7.73 7.09
C PHE A 459 10.98 -8.47 8.36
N GLU A 460 12.28 -8.42 8.67
CA GLU A 460 12.79 -8.87 9.97
C GLU A 460 12.39 -7.85 11.03
N TYR A 461 11.83 -8.33 12.14
CA TYR A 461 11.22 -7.50 13.17
C TYR A 461 11.65 -7.94 14.58
N ASP A 462 12.22 -7.00 15.33
CA ASP A 462 12.63 -7.19 16.72
C ASP A 462 11.45 -6.93 17.66
N MET A 463 11.00 -7.98 18.37
CA MET A 463 9.90 -7.94 19.34
C MET A 463 10.20 -7.09 20.58
N LYS A 464 11.47 -6.90 20.93
CA LYS A 464 11.95 -6.15 22.09
C LYS A 464 12.13 -4.68 21.73
N ALA A 465 12.76 -4.37 20.60
CA ALA A 465 12.91 -3.01 20.08
C ALA A 465 11.61 -2.44 19.46
N LYS A 466 10.68 -3.31 19.05
CA LYS A 466 9.41 -3.00 18.37
C LYS A 466 9.58 -2.21 17.07
N ASN A 467 10.50 -2.68 16.24
CA ASN A 467 10.80 -2.07 14.95
C ASN A 467 11.27 -3.13 13.94
N ILE A 468 11.16 -2.79 12.65
CA ILE A 468 11.78 -3.54 11.56
C ILE A 468 13.29 -3.31 11.61
N THR A 469 14.08 -4.38 11.64
CA THR A 469 15.55 -4.34 11.62
C THR A 469 16.10 -4.41 10.20
N GLN A 470 15.49 -5.21 9.32
CA GLN A 470 15.90 -5.36 7.92
C GLN A 470 14.71 -5.64 7.00
N VAL A 471 14.80 -5.18 5.74
CA VAL A 471 13.92 -5.60 4.64
C VAL A 471 14.74 -6.47 3.68
N ILE A 472 14.21 -7.63 3.31
CA ILE A 472 14.91 -8.66 2.54
C ILE A 472 13.98 -9.18 1.42
N LYS A 473 14.53 -9.78 0.35
CA LYS A 473 13.75 -10.56 -0.61
C LYS A 473 13.21 -11.84 0.06
N THR A 474 12.02 -12.29 -0.31
CA THR A 474 11.43 -13.54 0.21
C THR A 474 12.29 -14.78 0.01
N ASN A 475 13.03 -14.84 -1.10
CA ASN A 475 13.85 -16.00 -1.48
C ASN A 475 15.24 -16.08 -0.83
N SER A 476 15.59 -15.19 0.12
CA SER A 476 16.91 -15.19 0.77
C SER A 476 17.20 -16.41 1.66
N TRP A 477 16.18 -17.23 1.95
CA TRP A 477 16.31 -18.48 2.72
C TRP A 477 16.81 -19.66 1.88
N PHE A 478 16.89 -19.50 0.56
CA PHE A 478 17.44 -20.47 -0.37
C PHE A 478 18.80 -19.98 -0.88
N LEU A 479 19.73 -20.89 -1.18
CA LEU A 479 21.10 -20.56 -1.63
C LEU A 479 21.14 -20.11 -3.10
N CYS A 480 20.44 -19.01 -3.39
CA CYS A 480 20.31 -18.42 -4.70
C CYS A 480 21.55 -17.59 -5.05
N ASN A 481 22.48 -18.21 -5.77
CA ASN A 481 23.57 -17.48 -6.43
C ASN A 481 23.00 -16.38 -7.33
N GLU A 482 23.57 -15.18 -7.29
CA GLU A 482 23.15 -14.09 -8.20
C GLU A 482 23.34 -14.50 -9.67
N PRO A 483 22.43 -14.07 -10.57
CA PRO A 483 22.53 -14.40 -11.98
C PRO A 483 23.77 -13.73 -12.61
N LEU A 484 24.74 -14.56 -12.97
CA LEU A 484 25.87 -14.14 -13.80
C LEU A 484 25.36 -13.56 -15.13
N ASN A 485 25.70 -12.29 -15.38
CA ASN A 485 25.44 -11.51 -16.59
C ASN A 485 24.01 -11.00 -16.82
N ALA A 486 23.73 -9.79 -16.33
CA ALA A 486 23.02 -8.79 -17.12
C ALA A 486 24.09 -7.93 -17.86
N SER A 487 24.47 -8.35 -19.07
CA SER A 487 25.65 -7.82 -19.77
C SER A 487 25.41 -6.49 -20.51
N PHE A 488 25.47 -5.37 -19.78
CA PHE A 488 25.62 -4.05 -20.41
C PHE A 488 27.09 -3.73 -20.70
N ASN A 489 27.49 -3.96 -21.95
CA ASN A 489 28.82 -3.58 -22.47
C ASN A 489 28.97 -2.06 -22.59
N VAL A 490 29.65 -1.42 -21.63
CA VAL A 490 30.17 -0.04 -21.78
C VAL A 490 31.70 -0.10 -21.85
N SER A 491 32.23 -0.04 -23.07
CA SER A 491 33.67 -0.13 -23.33
C SER A 491 34.34 1.24 -23.16
N VAL A 492 35.11 1.41 -22.07
CA VAL A 492 36.01 2.56 -21.88
C VAL A 492 37.44 2.05 -21.72
N LYS A 493 38.26 2.23 -22.76
CA LYS A 493 39.71 1.94 -22.70
C LYS A 493 40.45 3.12 -22.07
N GLY A 494 40.97 2.94 -20.85
CA GLY A 494 41.89 3.89 -20.21
C GLY A 494 42.87 3.17 -19.29
N LYS A 495 44.17 3.17 -19.65
CA LYS A 495 45.24 2.62 -18.80
C LYS A 495 45.71 3.67 -17.79
N ALA A 496 45.74 3.33 -16.51
CA ALA A 496 46.60 3.96 -15.53
C ALA A 496 47.03 2.92 -14.48
N ASN A 497 48.34 2.79 -14.24
CA ASN A 497 48.87 1.94 -13.18
C ASN A 497 49.00 2.77 -11.89
N SER A 498 48.54 2.25 -10.76
CA SER A 498 49.09 2.62 -9.45
C SER A 498 48.98 1.44 -8.48
N ILE A 499 49.86 1.42 -7.48
CA ILE A 499 50.02 0.30 -6.54
C ILE A 499 49.17 0.56 -5.30
N GLY A 500 48.34 -0.41 -4.90
CA GLY A 500 47.41 -0.31 -3.77
C GLY A 500 47.32 -1.61 -2.97
N THR A 501 47.87 -1.57 -1.75
CA THR A 501 48.04 -2.63 -0.75
C THR A 501 46.91 -3.68 -0.61
N VAL A 502 47.30 -4.95 -0.50
CA VAL A 502 46.40 -6.09 -0.20
C VAL A 502 46.00 -6.12 1.28
N ILE A 503 44.71 -6.32 1.56
CA ILE A 503 44.22 -6.90 2.83
C ILE A 503 43.22 -8.01 2.51
N LEU A 504 43.60 -9.25 2.82
CA LEU A 504 42.73 -10.43 2.76
C LEU A 504 42.20 -10.73 4.16
N HIS A 505 40.88 -10.73 4.35
CA HIS A 505 40.30 -11.15 5.63
C HIS A 505 40.02 -12.66 5.65
N HIS A 506 40.36 -13.32 6.75
CA HIS A 506 40.51 -14.77 6.82
C HIS A 506 39.20 -15.56 6.79
N LYS A 507 39.16 -16.65 6.02
CA LYS A 507 38.38 -17.84 6.41
C LYS A 507 38.99 -18.42 7.70
N ARG A 508 38.15 -18.69 8.71
CA ARG A 508 38.52 -19.56 9.84
C ARG A 508 38.00 -20.97 9.58
N LEU A 509 38.92 -21.89 9.29
CA LEU A 509 38.69 -23.32 9.38
C LEU A 509 39.12 -23.76 10.79
N SER A 510 38.30 -24.52 11.49
CA SER A 510 38.62 -25.08 12.82
C SER A 510 38.43 -26.59 12.76
N LEU A 511 39.54 -27.32 12.75
CA LEU A 511 39.59 -28.78 12.67
C LEU A 511 40.66 -29.31 13.61
N LEU A 512 40.44 -30.56 14.09
CA LEU A 512 41.31 -31.35 14.96
C LEU A 512 41.43 -30.85 16.42
N THR A 513 41.02 -31.71 17.37
CA THR A 513 41.98 -32.55 18.15
C THR A 513 41.29 -33.68 18.93
N PHE A 514 41.88 -34.88 18.86
CA PHE A 514 41.85 -36.01 19.82
C PHE A 514 40.54 -36.53 20.47
N SER A 515 39.95 -37.53 19.83
CA SER A 515 40.03 -38.96 20.22
C SER A 515 39.84 -39.45 21.68
N ILE A 516 38.94 -40.43 21.81
CA ILE A 516 38.99 -41.62 22.71
C ILE A 516 38.80 -41.39 24.24
N VAL A 517 37.66 -41.86 24.78
CA VAL A 517 37.53 -43.10 25.58
C VAL A 517 36.05 -43.50 25.61
N HIS A 518 35.75 -44.81 25.58
CA HIS A 518 34.42 -45.38 25.80
C HIS A 518 34.45 -46.23 27.08
N VAL A 519 33.30 -46.49 27.70
CA VAL A 519 33.12 -47.32 28.92
C VAL A 519 33.64 -46.71 30.23
N LEU A 520 32.73 -46.29 31.10
CA LEU A 520 32.48 -47.01 32.37
C LEU A 520 31.13 -46.62 32.98
N THR A 521 30.48 -47.57 33.64
CA THR A 521 29.20 -47.40 34.34
C THR A 521 29.39 -47.41 35.86
N LYS A 522 28.34 -46.94 36.57
CA LYS A 522 28.04 -47.03 38.02
C LYS A 522 28.48 -45.88 38.93
N THR A 523 27.53 -45.60 39.85
CA THR A 523 27.70 -45.09 41.23
C THR A 523 28.43 -43.77 41.44
N TYR A 524 27.64 -42.70 41.54
CA TYR A 524 27.54 -41.95 42.80
C TYR A 524 26.08 -41.91 43.26
N ASN A 525 25.84 -41.51 44.52
CA ASN A 525 24.51 -41.44 45.14
C ASN A 525 23.71 -40.21 44.69
#